data_AF-A0A7X9R5V8-F1
#
_entry.id   AF-A0A7X9R5V8-F1
#
_cell.length_a   1.000
_cell.length_b   1.000
_cell.length_c   1.000
_cell.angle_alpha   90.00
_cell.angle_beta   90.00
_cell.angle_gamma   90.00
#
_symmetry.space_group_name_H-M   'P 1'
#
loop_
_entity.id
_entity.type
_entity.pdbx_description
1 polymer ?
#
loop_
_entity_poly.entity_id
_entity_poly.type
_entity_poly.pdbx_seq_one_letter_code
_entity_poly.pdbx_strand_id
1 'polypeptide(L)' 'MTETQTWWEPIFQGPMSIGLNKERLQNELEEETFLYFQQSDSTITETTTIE' A
#
# COMPACT_ATOMS: atom_id res chain seq x y z
N MET A 1 10.12 26.73 4.73
CA MET A 1 9.56 25.38 4.84
C MET A 1 10.61 24.44 4.30
N THR A 2 11.10 23.51 5.12
CA THR A 2 12.12 22.56 4.70
C THR A 2 11.42 21.51 3.83
N GLU A 3 11.69 21.50 2.53
CA GLU A 3 11.13 20.51 1.61
C GLU A 3 11.57 19.11 2.06
N THR A 4 10.64 18.33 2.60
CA THR A 4 10.88 16.93 2.92
C THR A 4 10.99 16.18 1.59
N GLN A 5 12.20 15.83 1.19
CA GLN A 5 12.42 15.02 -0.01
C GLN A 5 11.86 13.62 0.22
N THR A 6 10.89 13.25 -0.60
CA THR A 6 10.25 11.95 -0.59
C THR A 6 11.21 10.90 -1.13
N TRP A 7 11.70 10.00 -0.28
CA TRP A 7 12.75 9.04 -0.63
C TRP A 7 12.37 8.09 -1.78
N TRP A 8 11.08 7.80 -1.95
CA TRP A 8 10.57 6.90 -2.98
C TRP A 8 10.28 7.59 -4.31
N GLU A 9 10.23 8.93 -4.33
CA GLU A 9 9.87 9.69 -5.53
C GLU A 9 10.82 9.44 -6.72
N PRO A 10 12.15 9.35 -6.56
CA PRO A 10 13.06 9.00 -7.66
C PRO A 10 12.85 7.59 -8.22
N ILE A 11 12.31 6.66 -7.43
CA ILE A 11 12.11 5.25 -7.84
C ILE A 11 10.97 5.17 -8.87
N PHE A 12 9.95 6.00 -8.72
CA PHE A 12 8.73 5.96 -9.53
C PHE A 12 8.67 7.06 -10.58
N GLN A 13 9.83 7.46 -11.10
CA GLN A 13 9.97 8.43 -12.18
C GLN A 13 10.14 7.76 -13.56
N GLY A 14 9.90 8.54 -14.62
CA GLY A 14 10.10 8.09 -16.00
C GLY A 14 9.10 6.99 -16.41
N PRO A 15 9.52 5.96 -17.16
CA PRO A 15 8.61 4.90 -17.65
C PRO A 15 7.86 4.17 -16.52
N MET A 16 8.43 4.12 -15.32
CA MET A 16 7.81 3.49 -14.16
C MET A 16 6.65 4.31 -13.58
N SER A 17 6.50 5.59 -13.95
CA SER A 17 5.37 6.41 -13.53
C SER A 17 4.06 6.08 -14.25
N ILE A 18 4.12 5.29 -15.33
CA ILE A 18 2.98 4.99 -16.18
C ILE A 18 2.10 3.95 -15.50
N GLY A 19 0.83 4.29 -15.27
CA GLY A 19 -0.15 3.41 -14.62
C GLY A 19 -0.07 3.38 -13.09
N LEU A 20 0.82 4.17 -12.47
CA LEU A 20 0.83 4.33 -11.02
C LEU A 20 -0.31 5.24 -10.56
N ASN A 21 -1.11 4.73 -9.62
CA ASN A 21 -2.01 5.56 -8.85
C ASN A 21 -1.20 6.29 -7.76
N LYS A 22 -0.82 7.54 -8.05
CA LYS A 22 0.03 8.36 -7.17
C LYS A 22 -0.60 8.61 -5.80
N GLU A 23 -1.92 8.79 -5.74
CA GLU A 23 -2.65 9.01 -4.49
C GLU A 23 -2.58 7.79 -3.58
N ARG A 24 -2.84 6.60 -4.12
CA ARG A 24 -2.68 5.35 -3.37
C ARG A 24 -1.24 5.11 -2.94
N LEU A 25 -0.29 5.32 -3.85
CA LEU A 25 1.12 5.12 -3.60
C LEU A 25 1.63 6.04 -2.48
N GLN A 26 1.22 7.30 -2.49
CA GLN A 26 1.56 8.27 -1.45
C GLN A 26 1.00 7.84 -0.10
N ASN A 27 -0.29 7.51 -0.02
CA ASN A 27 -0.91 7.09 1.23
C ASN A 27 -0.29 5.81 1.79
N GLU A 28 -0.06 4.80 0.94
CA GLU A 28 0.50 3.51 1.37
C GLU A 28 1.96 3.64 1.84
N LEU A 29 2.78 4.46 1.17
CA LEU A 29 4.20 4.63 1.50
C LEU A 29 4.45 5.64 2.64
N GLU A 30 3.63 6.66 2.79
CA GLU A 30 3.73 7.63 3.90
C GLU A 30 3.30 7.01 5.23
N GLU A 31 2.25 6.17 5.23
CA GLU A 31 1.76 5.53 6.43
C GLU A 31 2.52 4.24 6.79
N GLU A 32 3.46 3.81 5.94
CA GLU A 32 4.20 2.54 6.06
C GLU A 32 3.31 1.30 6.24
N THR A 33 2.03 1.43 5.90
CA THR A 33 0.98 0.42 6.09
C THR A 33 1.29 -0.87 5.33
N PHE A 34 2.08 -0.78 4.25
CA PHE A 34 2.57 -1.92 3.47
C PHE A 34 3.50 -2.87 4.24
N LEU A 35 4.16 -2.40 5.31
CA LEU A 35 5.05 -3.23 6.12
C LEU A 35 4.28 -4.20 7.03
N TYR A 36 3.03 -3.86 7.35
CA TYR A 36 2.21 -4.62 8.25
C TYR A 36 1.31 -5.56 7.45
N PHE A 37 1.21 -6.81 7.92
CA PHE A 37 0.24 -7.74 7.39
C PHE A 37 -1.15 -7.20 7.67
N GLN A 38 -1.77 -6.59 6.66
CA GLN A 38 -3.18 -6.31 6.69
C GLN A 38 -3.87 -7.65 6.58
N GLN A 39 -4.29 -8.20 7.71
CA GLN A 39 -5.33 -9.23 7.72
C GLN A 39 -6.59 -8.54 7.21
N SER A 40 -6.67 -8.32 5.91
CA SER A 40 -7.94 -8.06 5.25
C SER A 40 -8.82 -9.22 5.69
N ASP A 41 -9.88 -8.92 6.43
CA ASP A 41 -10.89 -9.88 6.87
C ASP A 41 -11.52 -10.54 5.63
N SER A 42 -10.77 -11.46 5.04
CA SER A 42 -11.30 -12.54 4.26
C SER A 42 -11.79 -13.50 5.32
N THR A 43 -13.03 -13.28 5.75
CA THR A 43 -13.79 -14.27 6.49
C THR A 43 -14.03 -15.47 5.56
N ILE A 44 -12.97 -16.23 5.28
CA ILE A 44 -13.07 -17.66 5.00
C ILE A 44 -13.27 -18.34 6.35
N THR A 45 -14.42 -18.09 6.98
CA THR A 45 -15.04 -19.13 7.81
C THR A 45 -15.53 -20.19 6.85
N GLU A 46 -14.62 -21.14 6.59
CA GLU A 46 -14.97 -22.46 6.12
C GLU A 46 -16.11 -22.98 7.01
N THR A 47 -17.16 -23.43 6.34
CA THR A 47 -18.44 -23.88 6.84
C THR A 47 -18.39 -24.65 8.16
N THR A 48 -19.15 -24.13 9.14
CA THR A 48 -19.98 -24.90 10.08
C THR A 48 -20.14 -26.38 9.70
N THR A 49 -19.49 -27.28 10.44
CA THR A 49 -19.98 -28.64 10.67
C THR A 49 -20.46 -28.71 12.11
N ILE A 50 -21.78 -28.75 12.24
CA ILE A 50 -22.53 -28.88 13.49
C ILE A 50 -22.43 -30.36 13.91
N GLU A 51 -22.17 -30.60 15.20
CA GLU A 51 -22.42 -31.91 15.84
C GLU A 51 -23.91 -32.29 15.82
#